data_AF-A0A0K3RAF0-F1
#
_entry.id   AF-A0A0K3RAF0-F1
#
_cell.length_a   1.000
_cell.length_b   1.000
_cell.length_c   1.000
_cell.angle_alpha   90.00
_cell.angle_beta   90.00
_cell.angle_gamma   90.00
#
_symmetry.space_group_name_H-M   'P 1'
#
loop_
_entity.id
_entity.type
_entity.pdbx_description
1 polymer ?
#
loop_
_entity_poly.entity_id
_entity_poly.type
_entity_poly.pdbx_seq_one_letter_code
_entity_poly.pdbx_strand_id
1 'polypeptide(L)'
;MKHTELRAAVLDALEKHDTGATLFDGRPAVFDEADFPAVAVYLTGAEYTGEELDSDTWQAELHIEVFLPAQVPDSELDAWMESRIYPVMSDIPALSDLITSMVASGYDYRRDDDAGLWSSADLTYVITYEM
;
A
#
# COMPACT_ATOMS: atom_id res chain seq x y z
N MET A 1 4.96 -8.32 -15.43
CA MET A 1 5.92 -7.22 -15.14
C MET A 1 5.94 -7.13 -13.64
N LYS A 2 7.13 -7.23 -13.02
CA LYS A 2 7.29 -7.47 -11.58
C LYS A 2 6.44 -6.53 -10.70
N HIS A 3 6.42 -5.24 -11.00
CA HIS A 3 5.63 -4.25 -10.26
C HIS A 3 4.12 -4.55 -10.23
N THR A 4 3.56 -5.06 -11.32
CA THR A 4 2.15 -5.45 -11.37
C THR A 4 1.89 -6.67 -10.49
N GLU A 5 2.79 -7.65 -10.50
CA GLU A 5 2.67 -8.87 -9.70
C GLU A 5 2.79 -8.56 -8.20
N LEU A 6 3.70 -7.65 -7.83
CA LEU A 6 3.85 -7.19 -6.44
C LEU A 6 2.56 -6.56 -5.90
N ARG A 7 1.98 -5.62 -6.65
CA ARG A 7 0.73 -4.95 -6.23
C ARG A 7 -0.46 -5.92 -6.24
N ALA A 8 -0.56 -6.77 -7.27
CA ALA A 8 -1.60 -7.79 -7.36
C ALA A 8 -1.54 -8.76 -6.17
N ALA A 9 -0.35 -9.22 -5.76
CA ALA A 9 -0.22 -10.13 -4.61
C ALA A 9 -0.77 -9.52 -3.31
N VAL A 10 -0.57 -8.22 -3.09
CA VAL A 10 -1.12 -7.50 -1.93
C VAL A 10 -2.63 -7.30 -2.08
N LEU A 11 -3.09 -6.84 -3.24
CA LEU A 11 -4.51 -6.63 -3.51
C LEU A 11 -5.32 -7.93 -3.36
N ASP A 12 -4.83 -9.04 -3.91
CA ASP A 12 -5.46 -10.36 -3.80
C ASP A 12 -5.54 -10.84 -2.34
N ALA A 13 -4.53 -10.50 -1.52
CA ALA A 13 -4.53 -10.85 -0.10
C ALA A 13 -5.55 -9.99 0.68
N LEU A 14 -5.62 -8.70 0.38
CA LEU A 14 -6.60 -7.79 0.96
C LEU A 14 -8.04 -8.17 0.56
N GLU A 15 -8.28 -8.50 -0.70
CA GLU A 15 -9.61 -8.90 -1.19
C GLU A 15 -10.13 -10.16 -0.48
N LYS A 16 -9.27 -11.15 -0.24
CA LYS A 16 -9.63 -12.39 0.48
C LYS A 16 -9.99 -12.15 1.95
N HIS A 17 -9.52 -11.07 2.54
CA HIS A 17 -9.84 -10.69 3.91
C HIS A 17 -11.14 -9.88 4.05
N ASP A 18 -11.89 -9.72 2.96
CA ASP A 18 -13.20 -9.04 2.89
C ASP A 18 -13.18 -7.69 3.62
N THR A 19 -12.38 -6.77 3.08
CA THR A 19 -12.24 -5.43 3.65
C THR A 19 -13.47 -4.56 3.43
N GLY A 20 -14.44 -4.95 2.60
CA GLY A 20 -15.60 -4.13 2.25
C GLY A 20 -15.23 -2.74 1.67
N ALA A 21 -13.98 -2.58 1.24
CA ALA A 21 -13.40 -1.34 0.77
C ALA A 21 -13.19 -1.40 -0.75
N THR A 22 -13.20 -0.22 -1.38
CA THR A 22 -12.82 -0.10 -2.80
C THR A 22 -11.31 -0.20 -2.92
N LEU A 23 -10.82 -1.21 -3.64
CA LEU A 23 -9.38 -1.44 -3.82
C LEU A 23 -8.87 -0.78 -5.11
N PHE A 24 -7.73 -0.08 -5.02
CA PHE A 24 -7.11 0.61 -6.15
C PHE A 24 -5.69 0.08 -6.43
N ASP A 25 -5.42 -0.27 -7.69
CA ASP A 25 -4.08 -0.61 -8.21
C ASP A 25 -3.35 0.67 -8.67
N GLY A 26 -2.72 1.37 -7.74
CA GLY A 26 -2.17 2.72 -7.94
C GLY A 26 -2.81 3.75 -7.01
N ARG A 27 -2.11 4.87 -6.78
CA ARG A 27 -2.64 5.99 -6.00
C ARG A 27 -3.63 6.80 -6.86
N PRO A 28 -4.94 6.83 -6.53
CA PRO A 28 -5.91 7.61 -7.29
C PRO A 28 -5.67 9.12 -7.08
N ALA A 29 -5.96 9.91 -8.12
CA ALA A 29 -5.83 11.37 -8.07
C ALA A 29 -7.11 12.07 -7.56
N VAL A 30 -8.26 11.42 -7.73
CA VAL A 30 -9.59 11.94 -7.36
C VAL A 30 -10.37 10.78 -6.76
N PHE A 31 -11.20 11.07 -5.76
CA PHE A 31 -12.13 10.13 -5.13
C PHE A 31 -13.56 10.61 -5.30
N ASP A 32 -14.47 9.67 -5.50
CA ASP A 32 -15.91 9.89 -5.31
C ASP A 32 -16.30 9.53 -3.87
N GLU A 33 -17.32 10.20 -3.31
CA GLU A 33 -17.79 9.92 -1.93
C GLU A 33 -18.23 8.45 -1.74
N ALA A 34 -18.65 7.79 -2.82
CA ALA A 34 -19.07 6.39 -2.81
C ALA A 34 -17.90 5.40 -2.75
N ASP A 35 -16.67 5.84 -3.00
CA ASP A 35 -15.49 4.98 -2.97
C ASP A 35 -15.05 4.64 -1.54
N PHE A 36 -15.44 5.47 -0.56
CA PHE A 36 -15.03 5.29 0.84
C PHE A 36 -15.82 4.17 1.55
N PRO A 37 -15.14 3.30 2.32
CA PRO A 37 -13.70 3.25 2.57
C PRO A 37 -12.92 2.75 1.36
N ALA A 38 -11.80 3.41 1.03
CA ALA A 38 -10.95 3.03 -0.09
C ALA A 38 -9.55 2.61 0.39
N VAL A 39 -8.92 1.68 -0.33
CA VAL A 39 -7.54 1.25 -0.08
C VAL A 39 -6.78 1.27 -1.39
N ALA A 40 -5.67 2.01 -1.44
CA ALA A 40 -4.79 2.04 -2.60
C ALA A 40 -3.49 1.29 -2.30
N VAL A 41 -3.05 0.47 -3.26
CA VAL A 41 -1.76 -0.21 -3.21
C VAL A 41 -0.91 0.31 -4.37
N TYR A 42 0.27 0.87 -4.07
CA TYR A 42 1.14 1.45 -5.10
C TYR A 42 2.62 1.38 -4.73
N LEU A 43 3.47 1.59 -5.75
CA LEU A 43 4.92 1.63 -5.59
C LEU A 43 5.41 3.04 -5.90
N THR A 44 6.36 3.55 -5.11
CA THR A 44 7.12 4.77 -5.42
C THR A 44 8.62 4.51 -5.28
N GLY A 45 9.43 5.42 -5.82
CA GLY A 45 10.90 5.36 -5.67
C GLY A 45 11.56 4.10 -6.23
N ALA A 46 10.93 3.43 -7.21
CA ALA A 46 11.48 2.20 -7.78
C ALA A 46 12.77 2.51 -8.56
N GLU A 47 13.89 2.02 -8.05
CA GLU A 47 15.22 2.26 -8.62
C GLU A 47 16.11 1.01 -8.56
N TYR A 48 17.00 0.90 -9.55
CA TYR A 48 18.05 -0.11 -9.57
C TYR A 48 19.11 0.24 -8.53
N THR A 49 19.42 -0.69 -7.63
CA THR A 49 20.35 -0.41 -6.51
C THR A 49 21.81 -0.48 -6.95
N GLY A 50 22.14 -1.36 -7.90
CA GLY A 50 23.49 -1.49 -8.45
C GLY A 50 24.58 -1.85 -7.45
N GLU A 51 24.19 -2.39 -6.29
CA GLU A 51 25.12 -2.71 -5.20
C GLU A 51 25.98 -3.94 -5.49
N GLU A 52 25.45 -4.90 -6.26
CA GLU A 52 26.17 -6.11 -6.65
C GLU A 52 26.40 -6.18 -8.16
N LEU A 53 27.63 -6.53 -8.55
CA LEU A 53 28.01 -6.78 -9.96
C LEU A 53 27.26 -8.01 -10.47
N ASP A 54 26.60 -7.89 -11.63
CA ASP A 54 25.77 -8.94 -12.23
C ASP A 54 24.47 -9.25 -11.47
N SER A 55 24.01 -8.32 -10.62
CA SER A 55 22.67 -8.39 -10.01
C SER A 55 21.70 -7.45 -10.73
N ASP A 56 20.46 -7.88 -10.91
CA ASP A 56 19.35 -7.04 -11.36
C ASP A 56 18.47 -6.65 -10.17
N THR A 57 19.11 -6.21 -9.08
CA THR A 57 18.42 -5.86 -7.82
C THR A 57 17.83 -4.45 -7.88
N TRP A 58 16.56 -4.36 -7.51
CA TRP A 58 15.79 -3.11 -7.40
C TRP A 58 15.28 -2.91 -5.98
N GLN A 59 15.07 -1.65 -5.63
CA GLN A 59 14.43 -1.24 -4.39
C GLN A 59 13.26 -0.32 -4.71
N ALA A 60 12.17 -0.41 -3.95
CA ALA A 60 11.04 0.51 -4.03
C ALA A 60 10.35 0.66 -2.67
N GLU A 61 9.55 1.72 -2.54
CA GLU A 61 8.60 1.86 -1.44
C GLU A 61 7.23 1.31 -1.86
N LEU A 62 6.70 0.38 -1.08
CA LEU A 62 5.36 -0.16 -1.19
C LEU A 62 4.44 0.58 -0.22
N HIS A 63 3.38 1.16 -0.77
CA HIS A 63 2.37 1.91 -0.05
C HIS A 63 1.09 1.11 0.02
N ILE A 64 0.49 1.08 1.21
CA ILE A 64 -0.89 0.66 1.43
C ILE A 64 -1.57 1.82 2.15
N GLU A 65 -2.36 2.59 1.40
CA GLU A 65 -2.96 3.83 1.88
C GLU A 65 -4.48 3.64 2.01
N VAL A 66 -5.01 3.81 3.22
CA VAL A 66 -6.46 3.73 3.51
C VAL A 66 -7.03 5.14 3.50
N PHE A 67 -8.10 5.35 2.75
CA PHE A 67 -8.78 6.63 2.62
C PHE A 67 -10.19 6.55 3.20
N LEU A 68 -10.52 7.56 4.01
CA LEU A 68 -11.83 7.78 4.61
C LEU A 68 -12.27 9.25 4.37
N PRO A 69 -13.54 9.59 4.59
CA PRO A 69 -13.99 10.98 4.50
C PRO A 69 -13.22 11.91 5.45
N ALA A 70 -12.86 13.11 5.01
CA ALA A 70 -11.94 14.00 5.74
C ALA A 70 -12.33 14.38 7.18
N GLN A 71 -13.61 14.25 7.55
CA GLN A 71 -14.10 14.57 8.90
C GLN A 71 -13.85 13.44 9.91
N VAL A 72 -13.39 12.28 9.46
CA VAL A 72 -13.13 11.11 10.28
C VAL A 72 -11.89 11.33 11.16
N PRO A 73 -11.95 10.98 12.47
CA PRO A 73 -10.80 11.08 13.35
C PRO A 73 -9.71 10.05 12.99
N ASP A 74 -8.45 10.40 13.23
CA ASP A 74 -7.29 9.53 12.95
C ASP A 74 -7.42 8.14 13.61
N SER A 75 -8.09 8.05 14.77
CA SER A 75 -8.37 6.76 15.46
C SER A 75 -9.21 5.78 14.64
N GLU A 76 -10.06 6.26 13.73
CA GLU A 76 -10.87 5.40 12.88
C GLU A 76 -10.07 4.90 11.67
N LEU A 77 -9.12 5.70 11.16
CA LEU A 77 -8.11 5.23 10.22
C LEU A 77 -7.24 4.13 10.86
N ASP A 78 -6.79 4.35 12.09
CA ASP A 78 -6.01 3.36 12.84
C ASP A 78 -6.81 2.08 13.06
N ALA A 79 -8.08 2.18 13.46
CA ALA A 79 -8.94 1.02 13.64
C ALA A 79 -9.08 0.22 12.33
N TRP A 80 -9.16 0.90 11.18
CA TRP A 80 -9.21 0.23 9.88
C TRP A 80 -7.90 -0.48 9.55
N MET A 81 -6.78 0.21 9.75
CA MET A 81 -5.44 -0.34 9.55
C MET A 81 -5.19 -1.57 10.41
N GLU A 82 -5.41 -1.47 11.73
CA GLU A 82 -5.18 -2.56 12.68
C GLU A 82 -6.09 -3.77 12.47
N SER A 83 -7.35 -3.53 12.08
CA SER A 83 -8.31 -4.63 11.94
C SER A 83 -8.26 -5.31 10.57
N ARG A 84 -7.92 -4.58 9.49
CA ARG A 84 -8.08 -5.07 8.11
C ARG A 84 -6.80 -5.10 7.29
N ILE A 85 -5.79 -4.27 7.58
CA ILE A 85 -4.59 -4.16 6.76
C ILE A 85 -3.40 -4.84 7.44
N TYR A 86 -3.09 -4.45 8.66
CA TYR A 86 -1.94 -4.93 9.42
C TYR A 86 -1.90 -6.47 9.58
N PRO A 87 -3.03 -7.16 9.84
CA PRO A 87 -3.03 -8.62 9.94
C PRO A 87 -2.66 -9.29 8.61
N VAL A 88 -3.04 -8.70 7.48
CA VAL A 88 -2.77 -9.23 6.15
C VAL A 88 -1.30 -9.06 5.80
N MET A 89 -0.75 -7.87 6.05
CA MET A 89 0.66 -7.57 5.77
C MET A 89 1.65 -8.40 6.60
N SER A 90 1.20 -9.04 7.68
CA SER A 90 2.03 -9.92 8.49
C SER A 90 2.44 -11.21 7.78
N ASP A 91 1.64 -11.72 6.84
CA ASP A 91 1.93 -12.96 6.11
C ASP A 91 1.23 -12.97 4.74
N ILE A 92 1.98 -12.61 3.68
CA ILE A 92 1.53 -12.69 2.29
C ILE A 92 2.52 -13.59 1.52
N PRO A 93 2.30 -14.92 1.50
CA PRO A 93 3.22 -15.84 0.84
C PRO A 93 3.49 -15.51 -0.64
N ALA A 94 2.43 -15.10 -1.35
CA ALA A 94 2.54 -14.71 -2.76
C ALA A 94 3.44 -13.48 -2.98
N LEU A 95 3.50 -12.56 -2.01
CA LEU A 95 4.41 -11.42 -2.06
C LEU A 95 5.83 -11.86 -1.70
N SER A 96 5.99 -12.69 -0.65
CA SER A 96 7.29 -13.21 -0.21
C SER A 96 8.02 -13.98 -1.30
N ASP A 97 7.31 -14.70 -2.18
CA ASP A 97 7.92 -15.38 -3.33
C ASP A 97 8.41 -14.42 -4.43
N LEU A 98 7.94 -13.17 -4.42
CA LEU A 98 8.28 -12.17 -5.43
C LEU A 98 9.41 -11.23 -5.00
N ILE A 99 9.66 -11.08 -3.70
CA ILE A 99 10.64 -10.13 -3.15
C ILE A 99 11.79 -10.85 -2.44
N THR A 100 12.91 -10.15 -2.31
CA THR A 100 14.08 -10.62 -1.55
C THR A 100 14.00 -10.15 -0.10
N SER A 101 13.50 -8.94 0.15
CA SER A 101 13.28 -8.42 1.50
C SER A 101 12.12 -7.42 1.56
N MET A 102 11.52 -7.29 2.75
CA MET A 102 10.53 -6.28 3.09
C MET A 102 10.76 -5.81 4.52
N VAL A 103 10.80 -4.49 4.72
CA VAL A 103 10.94 -3.87 6.04
C VAL A 103 9.94 -2.73 6.17
N ALA A 104 9.28 -2.63 7.33
CA ALA A 104 8.38 -1.52 7.62
C ALA A 104 9.18 -0.21 7.64
N SER A 105 8.71 0.79 6.90
CA SER A 105 9.37 2.08 6.71
C SER A 105 8.74 3.16 7.58
N GLY A 106 7.41 3.32 7.48
CA GLY A 106 6.69 4.39 8.17
C GLY A 106 5.18 4.21 8.18
N TYR A 107 4.53 5.14 8.87
CA TYR A 107 3.08 5.27 8.94
C TYR A 107 2.74 6.76 9.01
N ASP A 108 2.13 7.28 7.95
CA ASP A 108 1.88 8.72 7.79
C ASP A 108 0.39 9.02 7.65
N TYR A 109 -0.10 10.03 8.36
CA TYR A 109 -1.43 10.58 8.13
C TYR A 109 -1.37 11.66 7.08
N ARG A 110 -2.21 11.55 6.05
CA ARG A 110 -2.33 12.58 5.01
C ARG A 110 -3.76 13.08 4.93
N ARG A 111 -3.91 14.30 4.41
CA ARG A 111 -5.21 14.93 4.20
C ARG A 111 -5.22 15.53 2.81
N ASP A 112 -6.42 15.63 2.26
CA ASP A 112 -6.64 16.35 1.03
C ASP A 112 -6.48 17.86 1.28
N ASP A 113 -5.32 18.42 0.93
CA ASP A 113 -5.03 19.85 1.06
C ASP A 113 -5.77 20.71 0.01
N ASP A 114 -6.31 20.08 -1.04
CA ASP A 114 -6.98 20.79 -2.13
C ASP A 114 -8.48 20.98 -1.86
N ALA A 115 -9.24 19.88 -1.86
CA ALA A 115 -10.70 19.92 -1.71
C ALA A 115 -11.19 19.53 -0.30
N GLY A 116 -10.30 19.01 0.55
CA GLY A 116 -10.64 18.56 1.90
C GLY A 116 -11.65 17.39 1.89
N LEU A 117 -11.62 16.53 0.86
CA LEU A 117 -12.59 15.44 0.70
C LEU A 117 -12.23 14.20 1.51
N TRP A 118 -10.94 13.91 1.65
CA TRP A 118 -10.46 12.69 2.32
C TRP A 118 -9.38 12.95 3.36
N SER A 119 -9.29 12.02 4.30
CA SER A 119 -8.15 11.80 5.18
C SER A 119 -7.66 10.37 4.94
N SER A 120 -6.35 10.16 5.07
CA SER A 120 -5.75 8.85 4.85
C SER A 120 -4.68 8.51 5.87
N ALA A 121 -4.45 7.22 6.01
CA ALA A 121 -3.28 6.66 6.66
C ALA A 121 -2.50 5.86 5.62
N ASP A 122 -1.21 6.15 5.43
CA ASP A 122 -0.31 5.47 4.51
C ASP A 122 0.68 4.60 5.30
N LEU A 123 0.55 3.28 5.17
CA LEU A 123 1.48 2.31 5.72
C LEU A 123 2.51 1.96 4.65
N THR A 124 3.78 2.22 4.94
CA THR A 124 4.85 2.07 3.95
C THR A 124 5.86 0.99 4.33
N TYR A 125 6.34 0.27 3.31
CA TYR A 125 7.41 -0.72 3.42
C TYR A 125 8.48 -0.45 2.37
N VAL A 126 9.75 -0.59 2.74
CA VAL A 126 10.83 -0.70 1.74
C VAL A 126 10.93 -2.16 1.34
N ILE A 127 10.86 -2.42 0.04
CA ILE A 127 11.00 -3.75 -0.54
C ILE A 127 12.19 -3.80 -1.50
N THR A 128 12.88 -4.93 -1.51
CA THR A 128 13.91 -5.24 -2.52
C THR A 128 13.49 -6.48 -3.32
N TYR A 129 13.75 -6.47 -4.62
CA TYR A 129 13.36 -7.54 -5.54
C TYR A 129 14.25 -7.56 -6.79
N GLU A 130 14.23 -8.68 -7.50
CA GLU A 130 14.86 -8.81 -8.81
C GLU A 130 13.81 -8.58 -9.91
N MET A 131 14.20 -7.84 -10.96
CA MET A 131 13.36 -7.52 -12.11
C MET A 131 13.40 -8.57 -13.22
#